data_AF-A0A257RVX1-F1
#
_entry.id   AF-A0A257RVX1-F1
#
_cell.length_a   1.000
_cell.length_b   1.000
_cell.length_c   1.000
_cell.angle_alpha   90.00
_cell.angle_beta   90.00
_cell.angle_gamma   90.00
#
_symmetry.space_group_name_H-M   'P 1'
#
loop_
_entity.id
_entity.type
_entity.pdbx_description
1 polymer ?
#
loop_
_entity_poly.entity_id
_entity_poly.type
_entity_poly.pdbx_seq_one_letter_code
_entity_poly.pdbx_strand_id
1 'polypeptide(L)'
;VDGKVRQVVRLTIGRMDELEASGQLARLLASGARHCEQMMLLSAMENEATTLSMRRFGAPLLFGRLWQESGIAAVFEELLAGRQFEFPVERAVFATVLHRIMVSGSDRACDKWLEDYDIPGTEELGLHHLYRAMAWLGEELPDEEQGDATPFAPRTVKDLVEERLFARRHDLFTDLSVVFMDTTSLYFEGAGGETLGARGHSKDYRPQLAQMILGVVIDQDGRPICTEMWPGNTADVSVLVPVIDRLRSRFGIGRVCVVADRGMISAATIAALEERGLEYVLGARERTDRIVREVVLADERPYTPLCLERAGGDETQLFIKEVKVAGKRYIVCRNEAVAIEEAETR
;
A
#
# COMPACT_ATOMS: atom_id res chain seq x y z
N VAL A 1 36.87 -1.25 -26.54
CA VAL A 1 38.34 -1.39 -26.39
C VAL A 1 38.97 -0.15 -27.00
N ASP A 2 39.74 0.60 -26.21
CA ASP A 2 40.39 1.89 -26.51
C ASP A 2 39.49 3.12 -26.75
N GLY A 3 38.32 3.20 -26.12
CA GLY A 3 37.54 4.46 -26.00
C GLY A 3 37.08 5.13 -27.31
N LYS A 4 37.35 4.54 -28.48
CA LYS A 4 36.93 5.04 -29.78
C LYS A 4 35.60 4.40 -30.17
N VAL A 5 34.62 5.24 -30.51
CA VAL A 5 33.33 4.83 -31.06
C VAL A 5 33.57 4.03 -32.35
N ARG A 6 33.26 2.74 -32.33
CA ARG A 6 33.21 1.90 -33.55
C ARG A 6 31.82 2.03 -34.15
N GLN A 7 31.69 2.78 -35.24
CA GLN A 7 30.48 2.71 -36.07
C GLN A 7 30.42 1.33 -36.73
N VAL A 8 29.34 0.60 -36.50
CA VAL A 8 29.04 -0.67 -37.17
C VAL A 8 27.88 -0.41 -38.11
N VAL A 9 28.13 -0.44 -39.41
CA VAL A 9 27.06 -0.40 -40.41
C VAL A 9 26.33 -1.75 -40.35
N ARG A 10 25.09 -1.74 -39.90
CA ARG A 10 24.26 -2.96 -39.79
C ARG A 10 23.63 -3.36 -41.11
N LEU A 11 23.41 -2.41 -42.02
CA LEU A 11 22.79 -2.63 -43.33
C LEU A 11 23.09 -1.45 -44.27
N THR A 12 23.38 -1.72 -45.54
CA THR A 12 23.52 -0.71 -46.61
C THR A 12 22.31 -0.81 -47.52
N ILE A 13 21.49 0.24 -47.58
CA ILE A 13 20.17 0.22 -48.24
C ILE A 13 20.23 0.70 -49.70
N GLY A 14 21.39 1.20 -50.15
CA GLY A 14 21.61 1.69 -51.52
C GLY A 14 22.01 3.17 -51.54
N ARG A 15 22.09 3.76 -52.74
CA ARG A 15 22.38 5.19 -52.92
C ARG A 15 21.11 6.01 -52.71
N MET A 16 21.23 7.08 -51.92
CA MET A 16 20.12 7.96 -51.56
C MET A 16 19.42 8.53 -52.79
N ASP A 17 20.20 9.05 -53.74
CA ASP A 17 19.72 9.67 -54.99
C ASP A 17 18.84 8.70 -55.83
N GLU A 18 19.20 7.42 -55.86
CA GLU A 18 18.48 6.38 -56.61
C GLU A 18 17.21 5.91 -55.87
N LEU A 19 17.27 5.86 -54.53
CA LEU A 19 16.12 5.50 -53.68
C LEU A 19 15.05 6.61 -53.67
N GLU A 20 15.48 7.87 -53.74
CA GLU A 20 14.59 9.02 -53.90
C GLU A 20 13.92 9.01 -55.27
N ALA A 21 14.70 8.86 -56.36
CA ALA A 21 14.17 8.85 -57.73
C ALA A 21 13.19 7.69 -58.00
N SER A 22 13.40 6.54 -57.36
CA SER A 22 12.52 5.36 -57.48
C SER A 22 11.31 5.38 -56.54
N GLY A 23 11.25 6.33 -55.62
CA GLY A 23 10.22 6.40 -54.57
C GLY A 23 10.30 5.25 -53.54
N GLN A 24 11.36 4.43 -53.56
CA GLN A 24 11.57 3.39 -52.55
C GLN A 24 11.87 3.99 -51.18
N LEU A 25 12.55 5.13 -51.11
CA LEU A 25 12.84 5.82 -49.85
C LEU A 25 11.54 6.17 -49.11
N ALA A 26 10.56 6.72 -49.83
CA ALA A 26 9.26 7.07 -49.26
C ALA A 26 8.50 5.84 -48.72
N ARG A 27 8.53 4.69 -49.43
CA ARG A 27 7.92 3.45 -48.95
C ARG A 27 8.62 2.88 -47.73
N LEU A 28 9.95 3.01 -47.67
CA LEU A 28 10.75 2.52 -46.54
C LEU A 28 10.47 3.36 -45.28
N LEU A 29 10.38 4.68 -45.45
CA LEU A 29 9.98 5.61 -44.39
C LEU A 29 8.54 5.35 -43.93
N ALA A 30 7.59 5.18 -44.86
CA ALA A 30 6.21 4.86 -44.52
C ALA A 30 6.08 3.51 -43.79
N SER A 31 6.85 2.49 -44.19
CA SER A 31 6.85 1.20 -43.50
C SER A 31 7.53 1.27 -42.14
N GLY A 32 8.61 2.03 -42.00
CA GLY A 32 9.30 2.26 -40.73
C GLY A 32 8.47 3.09 -39.74
N ALA A 33 7.70 4.06 -40.25
CA ALA A 33 6.80 4.90 -39.48
C ALA A 33 5.72 4.10 -38.73
N ARG A 34 5.26 2.96 -39.30
CA ARG A 34 4.31 2.05 -38.64
C ARG A 34 4.84 1.41 -37.36
N HIS A 35 6.16 1.39 -37.18
CA HIS A 35 6.82 0.84 -35.99
C HIS A 35 7.27 1.93 -35.01
N CYS A 36 6.93 3.19 -35.28
CA CYS A 36 7.27 4.33 -34.44
C CYS A 36 5.98 5.05 -34.05
N GLU A 37 5.53 4.85 -32.80
CA GLU A 37 4.29 5.45 -32.27
C GLU A 37 4.20 6.96 -32.53
N GLN A 38 5.34 7.67 -32.46
CA GLN A 38 5.43 9.10 -32.72
C GLN A 38 5.09 9.49 -34.18
N MET A 39 5.42 8.66 -35.18
CA MET A 39 5.13 8.96 -36.60
C MET A 39 3.71 8.57 -37.01
N MET A 40 3.11 7.57 -36.36
CA MET A 40 1.67 7.30 -36.50
C MET A 40 0.83 8.49 -35.99
N LEU A 41 1.29 9.14 -34.92
CA LEU A 41 0.65 10.31 -34.33
C LEU A 41 0.73 11.55 -35.23
N LEU A 42 1.90 11.82 -35.80
CA LEU A 42 2.12 12.93 -36.75
C LEU A 42 1.29 12.77 -38.04
N SER A 43 1.23 11.57 -38.61
CA SER A 43 0.45 11.33 -39.84
C SER A 43 -1.06 11.44 -39.63
N ALA A 44 -1.54 11.19 -38.41
CA ALA A 44 -2.94 11.38 -38.04
C ALA A 44 -3.28 12.85 -37.71
N MET A 45 -2.28 13.68 -37.35
CA MET A 45 -2.44 15.13 -37.14
C MET A 45 -2.42 15.92 -38.45
N GLU A 46 -1.68 15.47 -39.47
CA GLU A 46 -1.61 16.12 -40.80
C GLU A 46 -2.90 15.98 -41.62
N ASN A 47 -3.74 14.99 -41.32
CA ASN A 47 -5.08 14.85 -41.89
C ASN A 47 -6.10 15.56 -40.99
N GLU A 48 -6.41 16.82 -41.32
CA GLU A 48 -7.20 17.77 -40.53
C GLU A 48 -8.45 17.19 -39.82
N ALA A 49 -8.66 17.69 -38.59
CA ALA A 49 -9.90 17.65 -37.78
C ALA A 49 -10.25 16.37 -37.00
N THR A 50 -9.28 15.51 -36.66
CA THR A 50 -9.53 14.47 -35.63
C THR A 50 -8.83 14.83 -34.34
N THR A 51 -9.58 15.26 -33.32
CA THR A 51 -9.06 15.33 -31.94
C THR A 51 -8.84 13.89 -31.48
N LEU A 52 -7.62 13.39 -31.62
CA LEU A 52 -7.26 12.06 -31.15
C LEU A 52 -7.06 12.13 -29.64
N SER A 53 -8.03 11.66 -28.87
CA SER A 53 -7.85 11.42 -27.44
C SER A 53 -7.39 9.98 -27.23
N MET A 54 -6.18 9.79 -26.72
CA MET A 54 -5.72 8.47 -26.28
C MET A 54 -6.00 8.34 -24.79
N ARG A 55 -6.81 7.37 -24.41
CA ARG A 55 -7.09 7.06 -23.00
C ARG A 55 -6.57 5.69 -22.62
N ARG A 56 -6.02 5.60 -21.41
CA ARG A 56 -5.54 4.34 -20.82
C ARG A 56 -6.68 3.65 -20.07
N PHE A 57 -6.97 2.40 -20.41
CA PHE A 57 -8.06 1.63 -19.79
C PHE A 57 -7.58 0.41 -18.98
N GLY A 58 -6.31 0.02 -19.11
CA GLY A 58 -5.78 -1.20 -18.49
C GLY A 58 -5.86 -1.23 -16.95
N ALA A 59 -5.30 -0.22 -16.29
CA ALA A 59 -5.37 -0.12 -14.83
C ALA A 59 -6.81 0.06 -14.31
N PRO A 60 -7.66 0.93 -14.91
CA PRO A 60 -9.08 1.01 -14.57
C PRO A 60 -9.82 -0.33 -14.63
N LEU A 61 -9.56 -1.17 -15.65
CA LEU A 61 -10.19 -2.49 -15.76
C LEU A 61 -9.72 -3.44 -14.64
N LEU A 62 -8.41 -3.56 -14.43
CA LEU A 62 -7.85 -4.48 -13.44
C LEU A 62 -8.29 -4.11 -12.03
N PHE A 63 -8.05 -2.87 -11.63
CA PHE A 63 -8.39 -2.40 -10.29
C PHE A 63 -9.89 -2.20 -10.11
N GLY A 64 -10.62 -1.89 -11.18
CA GLY A 64 -12.09 -1.88 -11.16
C GLY A 64 -12.65 -3.26 -10.82
N ARG A 65 -12.08 -4.33 -11.38
CA ARG A 65 -12.47 -5.70 -11.03
C ARG A 65 -12.13 -6.04 -9.57
N LEU A 66 -10.92 -5.71 -9.11
CA LEU A 66 -10.54 -5.90 -7.71
C LEU A 66 -11.44 -5.12 -6.75
N TRP A 67 -11.83 -3.90 -7.11
CA TRP A 67 -12.74 -3.05 -6.33
C TRP A 67 -14.14 -3.67 -6.18
N GLN A 68 -14.63 -4.36 -7.21
CA GLN A 68 -15.87 -5.13 -7.16
C GLN A 68 -15.72 -6.42 -6.36
N GLU A 69 -14.69 -7.22 -6.63
CA GLU A 69 -14.46 -8.53 -6.00
C GLU A 69 -14.13 -8.43 -4.50
N SER A 70 -13.37 -7.40 -4.11
CA SER A 70 -13.13 -7.07 -2.69
C SER A 70 -14.38 -6.55 -1.98
N GLY A 71 -15.39 -6.16 -2.75
CA GLY A 71 -16.67 -5.76 -2.22
C GLY A 71 -16.79 -4.28 -1.85
N ILE A 72 -15.79 -3.47 -2.19
CA ILE A 72 -15.77 -2.04 -1.87
C ILE A 72 -16.93 -1.32 -2.55
N ALA A 73 -17.17 -1.58 -3.84
CA ALA A 73 -18.30 -0.97 -4.56
C ALA A 73 -19.65 -1.19 -3.85
N ALA A 74 -19.94 -2.43 -3.45
CA ALA A 74 -21.20 -2.77 -2.80
C ALA A 74 -21.34 -2.11 -1.41
N VAL A 75 -20.25 -2.02 -0.64
CA VAL A 75 -20.24 -1.32 0.65
C VAL A 75 -20.54 0.17 0.45
N PHE A 76 -19.92 0.79 -0.55
CA PHE A 76 -20.17 2.19 -0.85
C PHE A 76 -21.60 2.43 -1.33
N GLU A 77 -22.12 1.58 -2.21
CA GLU A 77 -23.52 1.65 -2.66
C GLU A 77 -24.49 1.59 -1.48
N GLU A 78 -24.27 0.67 -0.53
CA GLU A 78 -25.10 0.54 0.67
C GLU A 78 -25.04 1.78 1.56
N LEU A 79 -23.83 2.28 1.87
CA LEU A 79 -23.64 3.46 2.72
C LEU A 79 -24.14 4.75 2.06
N LEU A 80 -24.21 4.79 0.72
CA LEU A 80 -24.69 5.94 -0.05
C LEU A 80 -26.19 5.88 -0.37
N ALA A 81 -26.86 4.73 -0.22
CA ALA A 81 -28.27 4.55 -0.62
C ALA A 81 -29.25 5.55 0.01
N GLY A 82 -28.96 6.06 1.20
CA GLY A 82 -29.75 7.09 1.89
C GLY A 82 -29.27 8.54 1.69
N ARG A 83 -28.21 8.76 0.89
CA ARG A 83 -27.57 10.06 0.73
C ARG A 83 -28.02 10.71 -0.60
N GLN A 84 -28.17 12.03 -0.59
CA GLN A 84 -28.64 12.81 -1.74
C GLN A 84 -27.48 13.43 -2.53
N PHE A 85 -26.43 12.67 -2.82
CA PHE A 85 -25.34 13.16 -3.65
C PHE A 85 -25.78 13.16 -5.13
N GLU A 86 -25.56 14.27 -5.82
CA GLU A 86 -25.88 14.44 -7.26
C GLU A 86 -24.73 14.01 -8.18
N PHE A 87 -23.74 13.29 -7.64
CA PHE A 87 -22.57 12.80 -8.39
C PHE A 87 -22.16 11.41 -7.87
N PRO A 88 -21.43 10.61 -8.68
CA PRO A 88 -21.04 9.26 -8.28
C PRO A 88 -19.87 9.28 -7.29
N VAL A 89 -20.18 9.45 -5.99
CA VAL A 89 -19.20 9.51 -4.89
C VAL A 89 -18.27 8.30 -4.90
N GLU A 90 -18.81 7.11 -5.11
CA GLU A 90 -18.06 5.87 -5.16
C GLU A 90 -17.02 5.87 -6.29
N ARG A 91 -17.36 6.40 -7.47
CA ARG A 91 -16.41 6.57 -8.59
C ARG A 91 -15.37 7.64 -8.29
N ALA A 92 -15.73 8.71 -7.59
CA ALA A 92 -14.77 9.73 -7.14
C ALA A 92 -13.73 9.13 -6.18
N VAL A 93 -14.15 8.28 -5.23
CA VAL A 93 -13.21 7.58 -4.35
C VAL A 93 -12.37 6.55 -5.10
N PHE A 94 -12.97 5.76 -5.99
CA PHE A 94 -12.22 4.82 -6.82
C PHE A 94 -11.14 5.52 -7.66
N ALA A 95 -11.46 6.67 -8.25
CA ALA A 95 -10.52 7.48 -9.01
C ALA A 95 -9.32 7.93 -8.16
N THR A 96 -9.55 8.46 -6.95
CA THR A 96 -8.45 8.91 -6.07
C THR A 96 -7.60 7.76 -5.58
N VAL A 97 -8.21 6.59 -5.28
CA VAL A 97 -7.46 5.37 -4.92
C VAL A 97 -6.61 4.89 -6.08
N LEU A 98 -7.19 4.79 -7.28
CA LEU A 98 -6.47 4.34 -8.47
C LEU A 98 -5.30 5.27 -8.79
N HIS A 99 -5.52 6.58 -8.74
CA HIS A 99 -4.45 7.57 -8.92
C HIS A 99 -3.32 7.40 -7.90
N ARG A 100 -3.65 7.12 -6.63
CA ARG A 100 -2.66 6.85 -5.59
C ARG A 100 -1.88 5.56 -5.79
N ILE A 101 -2.46 4.55 -6.45
CA ILE A 101 -1.75 3.32 -6.81
C ILE A 101 -0.80 3.56 -7.99
N MET A 102 -1.22 4.37 -8.97
CA MET A 102 -0.50 4.52 -10.24
C MET A 102 0.60 5.57 -10.22
N VAL A 103 0.37 6.72 -9.57
CA VAL A 103 1.26 7.90 -9.63
C VAL A 103 1.50 8.53 -8.26
N SER A 104 0.64 8.26 -7.25
CA SER A 104 0.79 8.77 -5.87
C SER A 104 0.82 10.30 -5.76
N GLY A 105 -0.23 10.98 -6.22
CA GLY A 105 -0.36 12.44 -6.11
C GLY A 105 -1.59 12.91 -5.31
N SER A 106 -1.74 14.23 -5.18
CA SER A 106 -2.90 14.87 -4.53
C SER A 106 -4.19 14.70 -5.32
N ASP A 107 -5.34 14.96 -4.70
CA ASP A 107 -6.64 14.91 -5.40
C ASP A 107 -6.73 15.93 -6.55
N ARG A 108 -6.00 17.06 -6.44
CA ARG A 108 -5.82 18.01 -7.55
C ARG A 108 -5.02 17.43 -8.71
N ALA A 109 -4.01 16.62 -8.42
CA ALA A 109 -3.29 15.90 -9.47
C ALA A 109 -4.17 14.79 -10.07
N CYS A 110 -5.00 14.14 -9.25
CA CYS A 110 -5.98 13.14 -9.71
C CYS A 110 -6.96 13.72 -10.74
N ASP A 111 -7.52 14.90 -10.47
CA ASP A 111 -8.45 15.60 -11.39
C ASP A 111 -7.87 15.76 -12.80
N LYS A 112 -6.61 16.21 -12.90
CA LYS A 112 -5.90 16.32 -14.19
C LYS A 112 -5.55 14.97 -14.79
N TRP A 113 -5.18 14.02 -13.94
CA TRP A 113 -4.78 12.67 -14.35
C TRP A 113 -5.94 11.88 -14.96
N LEU A 114 -7.18 12.17 -14.56
CA LEU A 114 -8.37 11.53 -15.10
C LEU A 114 -8.55 11.77 -16.61
N GLU A 115 -8.06 12.89 -17.15
CA GLU A 115 -8.15 13.21 -18.59
C GLU A 115 -7.48 12.13 -19.48
N ASP A 116 -6.45 11.49 -18.93
CA ASP A 116 -5.60 10.49 -19.61
C ASP A 116 -6.15 9.05 -19.51
N TYR A 117 -7.21 8.82 -18.73
CA TYR A 117 -7.70 7.48 -18.38
C TYR A 117 -9.16 7.30 -18.77
N ASP A 118 -9.50 6.08 -19.18
CA ASP A 118 -10.87 5.67 -19.43
C ASP A 118 -11.42 4.98 -18.18
N ILE A 119 -12.12 5.74 -17.35
CA ILE A 119 -12.75 5.24 -16.12
C ILE A 119 -14.25 5.51 -16.22
N PRO A 120 -15.07 4.47 -16.45
CA PRO A 120 -16.51 4.63 -16.56
C PRO A 120 -17.12 5.26 -15.30
N GLY A 121 -17.96 6.27 -15.49
CA GLY A 121 -18.66 6.98 -14.42
C GLY A 121 -17.85 8.11 -13.76
N THR A 122 -16.72 8.52 -14.35
CA THR A 122 -15.95 9.68 -13.88
C THR A 122 -16.03 10.88 -14.83
N GLU A 123 -16.83 10.80 -15.90
CA GLU A 123 -16.82 11.76 -17.01
C GLU A 123 -17.26 13.17 -16.60
N GLU A 124 -18.18 13.26 -15.63
CA GLU A 124 -18.71 14.51 -15.09
C GLU A 124 -18.08 14.88 -13.73
N LEU A 125 -17.10 14.09 -13.26
CA LEU A 125 -16.40 14.42 -12.04
C LEU A 125 -15.48 15.61 -12.28
N GLY A 126 -15.49 16.54 -11.33
CA GLY A 126 -14.50 17.61 -11.27
C GLY A 126 -13.87 17.65 -9.90
N LEU A 127 -12.82 18.44 -9.76
CA LEU A 127 -12.04 18.55 -8.52
C LEU A 127 -12.87 18.66 -7.23
N HIS A 128 -13.92 19.48 -7.24
CA HIS A 128 -14.79 19.66 -6.07
C HIS A 128 -15.57 18.39 -5.69
N HIS A 129 -15.89 17.51 -6.64
CA HIS A 129 -16.48 16.20 -6.37
C HIS A 129 -15.49 15.29 -5.64
N LEU A 130 -14.20 15.30 -6.03
CA LEU A 130 -13.16 14.53 -5.34
C LEU A 130 -13.04 14.98 -3.87
N TYR A 131 -12.99 16.29 -3.62
CA TYR A 131 -12.94 16.82 -2.25
C TYR A 131 -14.19 16.48 -1.43
N ARG A 132 -15.39 16.57 -2.02
CA ARG A 132 -16.64 16.19 -1.33
C ARG A 132 -16.66 14.71 -0.98
N ALA A 133 -16.12 13.85 -1.84
CA ALA A 133 -16.02 12.42 -1.57
C ALA A 133 -15.06 12.12 -0.40
N MET A 134 -13.91 12.79 -0.33
CA MET A 134 -12.99 12.66 0.82
C MET A 134 -13.59 13.23 2.10
N ALA A 135 -14.31 14.36 2.01
CA ALA A 135 -15.02 14.94 3.14
C ALA A 135 -16.11 14.00 3.69
N TRP A 136 -16.84 13.31 2.82
CA TRP A 136 -17.82 12.30 3.22
C TRP A 136 -17.16 11.11 3.94
N LEU A 137 -16.02 10.60 3.45
CA LEU A 137 -15.30 9.53 4.15
C LEU A 137 -14.83 9.95 5.55
N GLY A 138 -14.48 11.23 5.72
CA GLY A 138 -14.08 11.81 7.00
C GLY A 138 -15.23 12.38 7.84
N GLU A 139 -16.49 12.21 7.42
CA GLU A 139 -17.66 12.66 8.18
C GLU A 139 -17.73 11.87 9.49
N GLU A 140 -17.75 12.59 10.61
CA GLU A 140 -17.82 12.01 11.95
C GLU A 140 -19.17 11.27 12.14
N LEU A 141 -19.11 10.11 12.79
CA LEU A 141 -20.32 9.37 13.16
C LEU A 141 -21.06 10.09 14.30
N PRO A 142 -22.38 9.87 14.47
CA PRO A 142 -23.13 10.39 15.60
C PRO A 142 -22.53 9.98 16.95
N ASP A 143 -22.72 10.80 17.99
CA ASP A 143 -22.17 10.57 19.34
C ASP A 143 -22.47 9.16 19.89
N GLU A 144 -23.63 8.60 19.55
CA GLU A 144 -24.07 7.25 19.95
C GLU A 144 -23.19 6.13 19.36
N GLU A 145 -22.54 6.39 18.23
CA GLU A 145 -21.68 5.46 17.51
C GLU A 145 -20.19 5.71 17.80
N GLN A 146 -19.83 6.56 18.77
CA GLN A 146 -18.42 6.87 19.06
C GLN A 146 -17.73 5.90 20.05
N GLY A 147 -18.39 4.80 20.43
CA GLY A 147 -17.91 3.88 21.47
C GLY A 147 -16.50 3.31 21.26
N ASP A 148 -16.11 3.05 20.01
CA ASP A 148 -14.79 2.55 19.62
C ASP A 148 -13.90 3.64 18.99
N ALA A 149 -14.10 4.92 19.33
CA ALA A 149 -13.22 6.00 18.90
C ALA A 149 -11.82 5.85 19.51
N THR A 150 -10.81 6.36 18.82
CA THR A 150 -9.47 6.46 19.40
C THR A 150 -9.41 7.69 20.32
N PRO A 151 -8.45 7.76 21.26
CA PRO A 151 -8.22 8.99 22.02
C PRO A 151 -7.80 10.20 21.17
N PHE A 152 -7.50 9.98 19.88
CA PHE A 152 -6.91 10.97 18.99
C PHE A 152 -7.86 11.48 17.91
N ALA A 153 -8.80 10.64 17.50
CA ALA A 153 -9.74 10.93 16.42
C ALA A 153 -11.08 10.21 16.63
N PRO A 154 -12.20 10.88 16.31
CA PRO A 154 -13.53 10.27 16.32
C PRO A 154 -13.63 9.20 15.25
N ARG A 155 -14.61 8.31 15.42
CA ARG A 155 -15.05 7.42 14.34
C ARG A 155 -15.70 8.23 13.24
N THR A 156 -15.46 7.81 12.01
CA THR A 156 -15.94 8.45 10.78
C THR A 156 -16.60 7.42 9.86
N VAL A 157 -17.16 7.86 8.73
CA VAL A 157 -17.68 6.96 7.69
C VAL A 157 -16.64 5.94 7.22
N LYS A 158 -15.35 6.31 7.19
CA LYS A 158 -14.24 5.38 6.92
C LYS A 158 -14.26 4.17 7.87
N ASP A 159 -14.64 4.34 9.14
CA ASP A 159 -14.72 3.22 10.08
C ASP A 159 -15.88 2.27 9.73
N LEU A 160 -17.02 2.80 9.28
CA LEU A 160 -18.14 2.00 8.80
C LEU A 160 -17.76 1.22 7.53
N VAL A 161 -17.02 1.84 6.60
CA VAL A 161 -16.53 1.15 5.40
C VAL A 161 -15.70 -0.08 5.77
N GLU A 162 -14.75 0.08 6.70
CA GLU A 162 -13.91 -1.01 7.18
C GLU A 162 -14.73 -2.13 7.86
N GLU A 163 -15.70 -1.77 8.70
CA GLU A 163 -16.60 -2.72 9.38
C GLU A 163 -17.46 -3.51 8.41
N ARG A 164 -18.05 -2.85 7.40
CA ARG A 164 -18.86 -3.54 6.39
C ARG A 164 -17.99 -4.42 5.49
N LEU A 165 -16.79 -3.96 5.13
CA LEU A 165 -15.83 -4.78 4.38
C LEU A 165 -15.40 -6.02 5.17
N PHE A 166 -15.14 -5.86 6.46
CA PHE A 166 -14.83 -6.97 7.36
C PHE A 166 -16.01 -7.94 7.45
N ALA A 167 -17.20 -7.45 7.78
CA ALA A 167 -18.40 -8.28 7.94
C ALA A 167 -18.75 -9.10 6.69
N ARG A 168 -18.55 -8.53 5.48
CA ARG A 168 -18.82 -9.25 4.22
C ARG A 168 -17.86 -10.40 3.95
N ARG A 169 -16.68 -10.39 4.56
CA ARG A 169 -15.65 -11.44 4.41
C ARG A 169 -15.64 -12.42 5.59
N HIS A 170 -16.41 -12.12 6.63
CA HIS A 170 -16.47 -12.88 7.86
C HIS A 170 -17.73 -13.75 7.89
N ASP A 171 -17.54 -15.06 8.06
CA ASP A 171 -18.60 -16.05 8.27
C ASP A 171 -18.38 -16.83 9.57
N LEU A 172 -19.21 -17.85 9.83
CA LEU A 172 -19.12 -18.67 11.05
C LEU A 172 -17.83 -19.52 11.13
N PHE A 173 -17.06 -19.62 10.04
CA PHE A 173 -15.84 -20.42 9.96
C PHE A 173 -14.59 -19.56 9.77
N THR A 174 -14.75 -18.24 9.71
CA THR A 174 -13.65 -17.30 9.65
C THR A 174 -12.99 -17.23 11.02
N ASP A 175 -11.82 -17.86 11.14
CA ASP A 175 -11.00 -17.77 12.35
C ASP A 175 -9.92 -16.71 12.14
N LEU A 176 -10.05 -15.59 12.87
CA LEU A 176 -9.03 -14.55 12.94
C LEU A 176 -7.98 -14.94 13.98
N SER A 177 -7.23 -16.00 13.66
CA SER A 177 -6.24 -16.58 14.56
C SER A 177 -4.98 -15.72 14.62
N VAL A 178 -4.62 -15.02 13.54
CA VAL A 178 -3.42 -14.19 13.45
C VAL A 178 -3.74 -12.84 12.84
N VAL A 179 -3.18 -11.79 13.45
CA VAL A 179 -3.29 -10.42 12.97
C VAL A 179 -1.89 -9.82 12.87
N PHE A 180 -1.57 -9.25 11.72
CA PHE A 180 -0.33 -8.52 11.50
C PHE A 180 -0.60 -7.03 11.61
N MET A 181 0.26 -6.33 12.35
CA MET A 181 0.21 -4.88 12.47
C MET A 181 1.56 -4.29 12.09
N ASP A 182 1.52 -3.28 11.23
CA ASP A 182 2.68 -2.44 10.91
C ASP A 182 2.29 -0.97 10.93
N THR A 183 3.26 -0.10 11.18
CA THR A 183 3.08 1.34 11.26
C THR A 183 3.89 2.04 10.18
N THR A 184 3.34 3.10 9.59
CA THR A 184 4.08 4.01 8.72
C THR A 184 3.82 5.45 9.10
N SER A 185 4.74 6.36 8.78
CA SER A 185 4.55 7.79 9.01
C SER A 185 4.15 8.47 7.72
N LEU A 186 3.10 9.29 7.78
CA LEU A 186 2.69 10.21 6.74
C LEU A 186 3.02 11.65 7.20
N TYR A 187 3.27 12.55 6.26
CA TYR A 187 3.49 13.97 6.57
C TYR A 187 2.48 14.86 5.86
N PHE A 188 2.22 16.02 6.45
CA PHE A 188 1.36 17.04 5.87
C PHE A 188 2.20 18.22 5.36
N GLU A 189 1.78 18.77 4.23
CA GLU A 189 2.24 20.07 3.75
C GLU A 189 1.12 21.11 3.93
N GLY A 190 1.49 22.35 4.19
CA GLY A 190 0.53 23.44 4.42
C GLY A 190 0.13 23.59 5.90
N ALA A 191 -1.10 24.04 6.13
CA ALA A 191 -1.61 24.42 7.46
C ALA A 191 -2.58 23.40 8.08
N GLY A 192 -2.85 22.27 7.40
CA GLY A 192 -3.77 21.24 7.90
C GLY A 192 -3.13 20.30 8.93
N GLY A 193 -3.90 19.30 9.36
CA GLY A 193 -3.48 18.32 10.36
C GLY A 193 -3.73 18.80 11.78
N GLU A 194 -4.79 19.58 11.98
CA GLU A 194 -5.14 20.20 13.25
C GLU A 194 -5.38 19.18 14.37
N THR A 195 -5.87 17.98 14.01
CA THR A 195 -6.17 16.89 14.94
C THR A 195 -5.01 15.89 15.07
N LEU A 196 -4.46 15.45 13.93
CA LEU A 196 -3.49 14.34 13.87
C LEU A 196 -2.08 14.77 13.44
N GLY A 197 -1.86 16.02 13.08
CA GLY A 197 -0.56 16.53 12.66
C GLY A 197 0.30 16.95 13.84
N ALA A 198 1.35 16.20 14.14
CA ALA A 198 2.33 16.55 15.17
C ALA A 198 3.76 16.32 14.69
N ARG A 199 4.70 17.19 15.10
CA ARG A 199 6.12 16.97 14.78
C ARG A 199 6.62 15.74 15.53
N GLY A 200 7.16 14.78 14.80
CA GLY A 200 7.66 13.54 15.36
C GLY A 200 8.56 12.78 14.41
N HIS A 201 8.61 11.45 14.55
CA HIS A 201 9.47 10.61 13.74
C HIS A 201 9.01 10.60 12.28
N SER A 202 9.93 10.83 11.35
CA SER A 202 9.65 10.87 9.90
C SER A 202 10.47 9.79 9.19
N LYS A 203 9.80 8.76 8.67
CA LYS A 203 10.44 7.72 7.83
C LYS A 203 10.97 8.31 6.50
N ASP A 204 10.36 9.40 6.04
CA ASP A 204 10.73 10.11 4.80
C ASP A 204 11.77 11.24 5.01
N TYR A 205 12.40 11.30 6.19
CA TYR A 205 13.42 12.30 6.52
C TYR A 205 12.93 13.77 6.41
N ARG A 206 11.68 14.03 6.80
CA ARG A 206 11.05 15.37 6.83
C ARG A 206 10.62 15.81 8.25
N PRO A 207 11.52 15.84 9.24
CA PRO A 207 11.17 16.13 10.64
C PRO A 207 10.60 17.54 10.89
N GLN A 208 10.79 18.46 9.95
CA GLN A 208 10.26 19.83 10.01
C GLN A 208 8.75 19.91 9.74
N LEU A 209 8.16 18.88 9.12
CA LEU A 209 6.74 18.83 8.78
C LEU A 209 5.93 18.14 9.88
N ALA A 210 4.64 18.48 9.99
CA ALA A 210 3.72 17.74 10.83
C ALA A 210 3.59 16.30 10.30
N GLN A 211 3.69 15.33 11.20
CA GLN A 211 3.59 13.91 10.91
C GLN A 211 2.30 13.35 11.51
N MET A 212 1.79 12.28 10.91
CA MET A 212 0.78 11.38 11.46
C MET A 212 1.28 9.96 11.25
N ILE A 213 1.03 9.07 12.20
CA ILE A 213 1.30 7.66 12.01
C ILE A 213 0.02 6.97 11.55
N LEU A 214 0.17 6.09 10.57
CA LEU A 214 -0.84 5.20 10.06
C LEU A 214 -0.47 3.77 10.47
N GLY A 215 -1.29 3.15 11.31
CA GLY A 215 -1.24 1.72 11.59
C GLY A 215 -2.11 0.96 10.60
N VAL A 216 -1.58 -0.09 9.98
CA VAL A 216 -2.35 -0.99 9.10
C VAL A 216 -2.46 -2.34 9.76
N VAL A 217 -3.68 -2.85 9.84
CA VAL A 217 -4.00 -4.15 10.42
C VAL A 217 -4.51 -5.08 9.32
N ILE A 218 -3.86 -6.23 9.15
CA ILE A 218 -4.24 -7.26 8.17
C ILE A 218 -4.39 -8.63 8.85
N ASP A 219 -5.24 -9.49 8.28
CA ASP A 219 -5.41 -10.87 8.73
C ASP A 219 -4.33 -11.83 8.18
N GLN A 220 -4.44 -13.10 8.57
CA GLN A 220 -3.54 -14.18 8.13
C GLN A 220 -3.54 -14.45 6.62
N ASP A 221 -4.61 -14.07 5.92
CA ASP A 221 -4.74 -14.21 4.47
C ASP A 221 -4.24 -12.95 3.74
N GLY A 222 -3.67 -11.98 4.46
CA GLY A 222 -3.17 -10.72 3.93
C GLY A 222 -4.26 -9.71 3.60
N ARG A 223 -5.47 -9.90 4.12
CA ARG A 223 -6.60 -9.00 3.84
C ARG A 223 -6.64 -7.86 4.85
N PRO A 224 -6.89 -6.61 4.42
CA PRO A 224 -6.96 -5.48 5.34
C PRO A 224 -8.21 -5.58 6.23
N ILE A 225 -8.01 -5.39 7.53
CA ILE A 225 -9.08 -5.32 8.55
C ILE A 225 -9.44 -3.86 8.77
N CYS A 226 -8.48 -3.06 9.23
CA CYS A 226 -8.67 -1.64 9.47
C CYS A 226 -7.35 -0.86 9.39
N THR A 227 -7.49 0.45 9.42
CA THR A 227 -6.39 1.41 9.47
C THR A 227 -6.61 2.42 10.57
N GLU A 228 -5.60 2.53 11.43
CA GLU A 228 -5.60 3.37 12.62
C GLU A 228 -4.71 4.58 12.42
N MET A 229 -5.07 5.72 13.00
CA MET A 229 -4.35 6.97 12.78
C MET A 229 -4.12 7.69 14.11
N TRP A 230 -2.90 8.18 14.31
CA TRP A 230 -2.55 8.93 15.52
C TRP A 230 -1.47 9.99 15.26
N PRO A 231 -1.33 10.98 16.17
CA PRO A 231 -0.35 12.05 16.02
C PRO A 231 1.07 11.55 15.85
N GLY A 232 1.85 12.20 14.99
CA GLY A 232 3.20 11.78 14.61
C GLY A 232 4.23 11.73 15.74
N ASN A 233 3.94 12.35 16.89
CA ASN A 233 4.75 12.30 18.11
C ASN A 233 4.38 11.15 19.05
N THR A 234 3.41 10.31 18.68
CA THR A 234 2.98 9.16 19.48
C THR A 234 3.94 8.00 19.24
N ALA A 235 4.39 7.36 20.33
CA ALA A 235 5.28 6.22 20.23
C ALA A 235 4.50 4.94 19.88
N ASP A 236 4.97 4.17 18.90
CA ASP A 236 4.33 2.92 18.45
C ASP A 236 4.13 1.90 19.60
N VAL A 237 5.02 1.92 20.59
CA VAL A 237 4.93 1.10 21.81
C VAL A 237 3.65 1.34 22.61
N SER A 238 3.14 2.58 22.58
CA SER A 238 1.99 3.01 23.38
C SER A 238 0.63 2.69 22.74
N VAL A 239 0.62 2.33 21.45
CA VAL A 239 -0.63 2.18 20.67
C VAL A 239 -1.01 0.73 20.41
N LEU A 240 -0.06 -0.23 20.50
CA LEU A 240 -0.34 -1.65 20.20
C LEU A 240 -1.52 -2.20 21.04
N VAL A 241 -1.50 -1.99 22.36
CA VAL A 241 -2.54 -2.52 23.25
C VAL A 241 -3.91 -1.88 23.01
N PRO A 242 -4.04 -0.54 22.93
CA PRO A 242 -5.30 0.10 22.53
C PRO A 242 -5.86 -0.38 21.19
N VAL A 243 -5.00 -0.58 20.19
CA VAL A 243 -5.44 -1.09 18.88
C VAL A 243 -6.01 -2.49 19.01
N ILE A 244 -5.37 -3.38 19.76
CA ILE A 244 -5.86 -4.75 19.96
C ILE A 244 -7.20 -4.76 20.72
N ASP A 245 -7.32 -3.98 21.78
CA ASP A 245 -8.56 -3.89 22.56
C ASP A 245 -9.73 -3.44 21.65
N ARG A 246 -9.47 -2.47 20.75
CA ARG A 246 -10.44 -2.03 19.75
C ARG A 246 -10.72 -3.06 18.67
N LEU A 247 -9.72 -3.81 18.21
CA LEU A 247 -9.95 -4.88 17.24
C LEU A 247 -10.93 -5.93 17.81
N ARG A 248 -10.82 -6.24 19.11
CA ARG A 248 -11.74 -7.17 19.77
C ARG A 248 -13.16 -6.61 19.89
N SER A 249 -13.33 -5.33 20.27
CA SER A 249 -14.65 -4.73 20.40
C SER A 249 -15.32 -4.48 19.05
N ARG A 250 -14.59 -3.88 18.11
CA ARG A 250 -15.09 -3.42 16.81
C ARG A 250 -15.34 -4.55 15.81
N PHE A 251 -14.51 -5.60 15.85
CA PHE A 251 -14.57 -6.71 14.89
C PHE A 251 -14.90 -8.07 15.54
N GLY A 252 -15.15 -8.12 16.85
CA GLY A 252 -15.55 -9.35 17.54
C GLY A 252 -14.47 -10.43 17.59
N ILE A 253 -13.19 -10.04 17.51
CA ILE A 253 -12.11 -11.01 17.36
C ILE A 253 -11.84 -11.74 18.68
N GLY A 254 -11.92 -13.08 18.64
CA GLY A 254 -11.80 -13.95 19.81
C GLY A 254 -10.36 -14.21 20.25
N ARG A 255 -9.69 -15.15 19.58
CA ARG A 255 -8.31 -15.58 19.89
C ARG A 255 -7.36 -15.00 18.85
N VAL A 256 -6.56 -14.00 19.24
CA VAL A 256 -5.62 -13.34 18.34
C VAL A 256 -4.19 -13.64 18.75
N CYS A 257 -3.40 -14.13 17.81
CA CYS A 257 -1.96 -14.04 17.84
C CYS A 257 -1.51 -12.76 17.13
N VAL A 258 -0.96 -11.82 17.89
CA VAL A 258 -0.51 -10.53 17.35
C VAL A 258 0.92 -10.63 16.87
N VAL A 259 1.15 -10.27 15.60
CA VAL A 259 2.48 -10.21 15.01
C VAL A 259 2.88 -8.76 14.79
N ALA A 260 3.93 -8.31 15.48
CA ALA A 260 4.37 -6.91 15.48
C ALA A 260 5.90 -6.77 15.46
N ASP A 261 6.38 -5.71 14.78
CA ASP A 261 7.81 -5.41 14.69
C ASP A 261 8.42 -4.97 16.05
N ARG A 262 9.72 -5.21 16.20
CA ARG A 262 10.59 -4.87 17.35
C ARG A 262 10.47 -3.41 17.81
N GLY A 263 10.12 -2.50 16.90
CA GLY A 263 9.93 -1.08 17.20
C GLY A 263 8.77 -0.81 18.14
N MET A 264 7.76 -1.68 18.14
CA MET A 264 6.51 -1.52 18.90
C MET A 264 6.54 -2.20 20.27
N ILE A 265 7.70 -2.74 20.67
CA ILE A 265 7.80 -3.66 21.81
C ILE A 265 8.46 -3.00 23.01
N SER A 266 7.77 -3.11 24.15
CA SER A 266 8.30 -2.85 25.50
C SER A 266 7.89 -3.94 26.49
N ALA A 267 8.57 -3.99 27.64
CA ALA A 267 8.20 -4.90 28.72
C ALA A 267 6.76 -4.65 29.23
N ALA A 268 6.33 -3.38 29.27
CA ALA A 268 4.96 -3.03 29.65
C ALA A 268 3.94 -3.53 28.62
N THR A 269 4.25 -3.39 27.33
CA THR A 269 3.41 -3.91 26.24
C THR A 269 3.26 -5.43 26.33
N ILE A 270 4.35 -6.17 26.56
CA ILE A 270 4.32 -7.63 26.72
C ILE A 270 3.45 -8.03 27.93
N ALA A 271 3.67 -7.41 29.08
CA ALA A 271 2.89 -7.70 30.29
C ALA A 271 1.39 -7.45 30.08
N ALA A 272 1.04 -6.37 29.37
CA ALA A 272 -0.35 -6.04 29.05
C ALA A 272 -1.00 -7.03 28.07
N LEU A 273 -0.24 -7.61 27.14
CA LEU A 273 -0.70 -8.70 26.26
C LEU A 273 -0.93 -9.99 27.06
N GLU A 274 0.02 -10.35 27.93
CA GLU A 274 -0.08 -11.54 28.79
C GLU A 274 -1.28 -11.45 29.76
N GLU A 275 -1.52 -10.29 30.36
CA GLU A 275 -2.67 -10.03 31.25
C GLU A 275 -4.02 -10.24 30.53
N ARG A 276 -4.07 -9.90 29.24
CA ARG A 276 -5.26 -10.09 28.39
C ARG A 276 -5.41 -11.51 27.86
N GLY A 277 -4.45 -12.40 28.14
CA GLY A 277 -4.42 -13.76 27.61
C GLY A 277 -4.21 -13.82 26.09
N LEU A 278 -3.57 -12.82 25.51
CA LEU A 278 -3.31 -12.74 24.07
C LEU A 278 -2.03 -13.49 23.70
N GLU A 279 -2.07 -14.16 22.56
CA GLU A 279 -0.87 -14.75 21.96
C GLU A 279 -0.13 -13.70 21.14
N TYR A 280 1.19 -13.84 21.02
CA TYR A 280 1.98 -12.88 20.26
C TYR A 280 3.24 -13.49 19.67
N VAL A 281 3.66 -12.93 18.54
CA VAL A 281 4.99 -13.12 17.94
C VAL A 281 5.60 -11.73 17.74
N LEU A 282 6.68 -11.48 18.46
CA LEU A 282 7.25 -10.15 18.62
C LEU A 282 8.70 -10.14 18.15
N GLY A 283 9.07 -9.12 17.35
CA GLY A 283 10.45 -8.93 16.92
C GLY A 283 11.41 -8.69 18.10
N ALA A 284 12.50 -9.46 18.16
CA ALA A 284 13.50 -9.34 19.23
C ALA A 284 14.58 -8.29 18.91
N ARG A 285 15.08 -7.59 19.93
CA ARG A 285 16.17 -6.61 19.78
C ARG A 285 17.53 -7.29 19.91
N GLU A 286 18.04 -7.84 18.82
CA GLU A 286 19.29 -8.65 18.79
C GLU A 286 20.50 -7.98 19.44
N ARG A 287 20.69 -6.67 19.24
CA ARG A 287 21.91 -5.97 19.70
C ARG A 287 21.86 -5.53 21.15
N THR A 288 20.67 -5.17 21.64
CA THR A 288 20.49 -4.52 22.95
C THR A 288 19.93 -5.47 24.00
N ASP A 289 19.25 -6.55 23.61
CA ASP A 289 18.84 -7.59 24.53
C ASP A 289 20.00 -8.58 24.77
N ARG A 290 20.52 -8.56 26.00
CA ARG A 290 21.64 -9.41 26.42
C ARG A 290 21.33 -10.89 26.31
N ILE A 291 20.10 -11.31 26.65
CA ILE A 291 19.69 -12.72 26.57
C ILE A 291 19.69 -13.15 25.11
N VAL A 292 19.14 -12.32 24.22
CA VAL A 292 19.11 -12.62 22.79
C VAL A 292 20.54 -12.75 22.25
N ARG A 293 21.39 -11.76 22.52
CA ARG A 293 22.76 -11.70 22.01
C ARG A 293 23.66 -12.82 22.52
N GLU A 294 23.66 -13.05 23.83
CA GLU A 294 24.65 -13.91 24.49
C GLU A 294 24.17 -15.35 24.67
N VAL A 295 22.86 -15.60 24.60
CA VAL A 295 22.28 -16.94 24.83
C VAL A 295 21.56 -17.44 23.59
N VAL A 296 20.60 -16.69 23.04
CA VAL A 296 19.76 -17.16 21.94
C VAL A 296 20.54 -17.29 20.63
N LEU A 297 21.30 -16.26 20.28
CA LEU A 297 22.11 -16.25 19.06
C LEU A 297 23.35 -17.16 19.18
N ALA A 298 23.90 -17.29 20.39
CA ALA A 298 25.04 -18.16 20.68
C ALA A 298 24.69 -19.66 20.77
N ASP A 299 23.40 -20.02 20.75
CA ASP A 299 22.97 -21.42 20.81
C ASP A 299 23.48 -22.21 19.60
N GLU A 300 24.21 -23.30 19.81
CA GLU A 300 24.86 -24.07 18.73
C GLU A 300 23.99 -25.19 18.14
N ARG A 301 22.71 -25.29 18.53
CA ARG A 301 21.83 -26.32 17.98
C ARG A 301 21.67 -26.15 16.47
N PRO A 302 21.55 -27.27 15.73
CA PRO A 302 21.44 -27.23 14.28
C PRO A 302 20.17 -26.49 13.85
N TYR A 303 20.30 -25.72 12.78
CA TYR A 303 19.16 -25.11 12.10
C TYR A 303 18.43 -26.15 11.24
N THR A 304 17.12 -26.00 11.16
CA THR A 304 16.27 -26.72 10.22
C THR A 304 16.12 -25.87 8.95
N PRO A 305 16.48 -26.38 7.76
CA PRO A 305 16.24 -25.67 6.52
C PRO A 305 14.74 -25.59 6.23
N LEU A 306 14.27 -24.40 5.83
CA LEU A 306 12.92 -24.15 5.37
C LEU A 306 12.99 -23.42 4.02
N CYS A 307 12.55 -24.08 2.95
CA CYS A 307 12.41 -23.43 1.65
C CYS A 307 11.00 -22.87 1.52
N LEU A 308 10.89 -21.59 1.17
CA LEU A 308 9.62 -20.90 0.96
C LEU A 308 9.55 -20.37 -0.47
N GLU A 309 8.46 -20.67 -1.17
CA GLU A 309 8.16 -20.02 -2.44
C GLU A 309 7.70 -18.57 -2.17
N ARG A 310 8.33 -17.60 -2.82
CA ARG A 310 7.89 -16.21 -2.80
C ARG A 310 6.76 -16.03 -3.81
N ALA A 311 5.94 -15.00 -3.61
CA ALA A 311 4.87 -14.63 -4.54
C ALA A 311 5.36 -14.36 -5.99
N GLY A 312 6.66 -14.05 -6.18
CA GLY A 312 7.28 -13.86 -7.49
C GLY A 312 7.78 -15.14 -8.17
N GLY A 313 7.63 -16.32 -7.54
CA GLY A 313 8.10 -17.61 -8.05
C GLY A 313 9.54 -17.97 -7.65
N ASP A 314 10.29 -17.04 -7.05
CA ASP A 314 11.61 -17.32 -6.51
C ASP A 314 11.52 -18.07 -5.17
N GLU A 315 12.44 -18.99 -4.93
CA GLU A 315 12.57 -19.68 -3.65
C GLU A 315 13.44 -18.87 -2.68
N THR A 316 13.02 -18.78 -1.43
CA THR A 316 13.84 -18.27 -0.32
C THR A 316 14.19 -19.41 0.61
N GLN A 317 15.49 -19.71 0.70
CA GLN A 317 16.00 -20.64 1.68
C GLN A 317 16.22 -19.91 3.02
N LEU A 318 15.48 -20.34 4.04
CA LEU A 318 15.65 -19.93 5.43
C LEU A 318 16.25 -21.07 6.24
N PHE A 319 16.96 -20.72 7.31
CA PHE A 319 17.45 -21.66 8.31
C PHE A 319 16.88 -21.25 9.66
N ILE A 320 16.07 -22.13 10.25
CA ILE A 320 15.28 -21.81 11.45
C ILE A 320 15.68 -22.72 12.61
N LYS A 321 15.82 -22.15 13.81
CA LYS A 321 15.94 -22.95 15.05
C LYS A 321 15.07 -22.38 16.15
N GLU A 322 14.69 -23.25 17.07
CA GLU A 322 13.95 -22.88 18.27
C GLU A 322 14.87 -22.89 19.50
N VAL A 323 14.82 -21.81 20.28
CA VAL A 323 15.55 -21.69 21.54
C VAL A 323 14.58 -21.29 22.65
N LYS A 324 14.52 -22.07 23.74
CA LYS A 324 13.71 -21.75 24.92
C LYS A 324 14.62 -21.29 26.06
N VAL A 325 14.38 -20.09 26.58
CA VAL A 325 15.14 -19.50 27.69
C VAL A 325 14.18 -18.77 28.63
N ALA A 326 14.29 -19.02 29.93
CA ALA A 326 13.52 -18.30 30.97
C ALA A 326 12.00 -18.23 30.70
N GLY A 327 11.41 -19.34 30.26
CA GLY A 327 9.97 -19.44 29.93
C GLY A 327 9.56 -18.80 28.60
N LYS A 328 10.49 -18.15 27.88
CA LYS A 328 10.25 -17.55 26.56
C LYS A 328 10.74 -18.49 25.45
N ARG A 329 9.97 -18.53 24.35
CA ARG A 329 10.32 -19.25 23.12
C ARG A 329 10.81 -18.24 22.09
N TYR A 330 12.03 -18.43 21.60
CA TYR A 330 12.63 -17.64 20.52
C TYR A 330 12.70 -18.49 19.26
N ILE A 331 12.28 -17.92 18.14
CA ILE A 331 12.43 -18.50 16.80
C ILE A 331 13.52 -17.70 16.10
N VAL A 332 14.68 -18.32 15.90
CA VAL A 332 15.82 -17.67 15.23
C VAL A 332 15.77 -18.04 13.76
N CYS A 333 15.66 -17.03 12.91
CA CYS A 333 15.65 -17.19 11.46
C CYS A 333 16.93 -16.60 10.87
N ARG A 334 17.63 -17.40 10.08
CA ARG A 334 18.80 -16.96 9.31
C ARG A 334 18.46 -17.02 7.83
N ASN A 335 18.53 -15.87 7.17
CA ASN A 335 18.42 -15.74 5.72
C ASN A 335 19.82 -15.43 5.16
N GLU A 336 20.45 -16.39 4.51
CA GLU A 336 21.82 -16.24 4.02
C GLU A 336 21.91 -15.29 2.82
N ALA A 337 20.90 -15.28 1.94
CA ALA A 337 20.86 -14.39 0.79
C ALA A 337 20.84 -12.90 1.22
N VAL A 338 19.95 -12.56 2.17
CA VAL A 338 19.86 -11.20 2.71
C VAL A 338 21.14 -10.82 3.47
N ALA A 339 21.73 -11.77 4.22
CA ALA A 339 22.98 -11.50 4.94
C ALA A 339 24.16 -11.19 3.99
N ILE A 340 24.18 -11.79 2.79
CA ILE A 340 25.17 -11.48 1.75
C ILE A 340 24.91 -10.08 1.18
N GLU A 341 23.68 -9.75 0.81
CA GLU A 341 23.31 -8.41 0.30
C GLU A 341 23.62 -7.29 1.30
N GLU A 342 23.31 -7.49 2.59
CA GLU A 342 23.63 -6.53 3.66
C GLU A 342 25.13 -6.38 3.91
N ALA A 343 25.92 -7.41 3.64
CA ALA A 343 27.38 -7.36 3.76
C ALA A 343 28.03 -6.63 2.58
N GLU A 344 27.42 -6.67 1.39
CA GLU A 344 27.88 -5.95 0.19
C GLU A 344 27.49 -4.46 0.22
N THR A 345 26.45 -4.10 0.95
CA THR A 345 25.95 -2.72 1.08
C THR A 345 26.48 -1.95 2.30
N ARG A 346 27.27 -2.61 3.17
CA ARG A 346 28.03 -1.99 4.28
C ARG A 346 29.45 -1.66 3.87
#